data_AF-A0A1I4US14-F1
#
_entry.id   AF-A0A1I4US14-F1
#
_cell.length_a   1.000
_cell.length_b   1.000
_cell.length_c   1.000
_cell.angle_alpha   90.00
_cell.angle_beta   90.00
_cell.angle_gamma   90.00
#
_symmetry.space_group_name_H-M   'P 1'
#
loop_
_entity.id
_entity.type
_entity.pdbx_description
1 polymer ?
#
loop_
_entity_poly.entity_id
_entity_poly.type
_entity_poly.pdbx_seq_one_letter_code
_entity_poly.pdbx_strand_id
1 'polypeptide(L)'
;MSYFRASFETILNLARSQRRGPQALSNNQHVPLPFEIVAGFLVLARHADGRSLGQFGPYRISGGGANVIHEKVGIGEESARAVMKRLRDAQVIQFASLEAKAVKPYATFEVLQGELNLDLPHAFVDRPKHVPDSILKRIRSLVKRPAELTGCSTSELRLDMLMMVIAIYRHTHMLKYGGLDPSFNHRPWNIRRLKPADVLHDTTRWGGEPQEGFLPDRSFWSQCLPHVATDDPALEHRIANAWNNVRSAGLIYEAVSLYDSQPTDPDARLQLTLRVNDYHAGSANPDGDPAFLRDDHKDKGFYIQPKEGERVESMWVALPQHGGHIVGVWRPRFRPHNSDTGKWIQSDQAAITSCLEQMQKPVATVR
;
A
#
# COMPACT_ATOMS: atom_id res chain seq x y z
N MET A 1 -16.48 12.33 8.70
CA MET A 1 -16.34 11.08 7.94
C MET A 1 -16.99 11.32 6.60
N SER A 2 -16.19 11.44 5.55
CA SER A 2 -16.66 12.01 4.29
C SER A 2 -16.20 11.16 3.12
N TYR A 3 -17.16 10.79 2.28
CA TYR A 3 -17.00 9.95 1.10
C TYR A 3 -16.69 10.79 -0.15
N PHE A 4 -15.91 10.25 -1.09
CA PHE A 4 -15.68 10.88 -2.40
C PHE A 4 -16.88 10.65 -3.31
N ARG A 5 -17.34 11.72 -3.96
CA ARG A 5 -18.01 11.64 -5.25
C ARG A 5 -17.70 12.90 -6.07
N ALA A 6 -16.53 12.91 -6.70
CA ALA A 6 -16.24 13.57 -7.98
C ALA A 6 -15.07 12.79 -8.61
N SER A 7 -15.00 12.71 -9.93
CA SER A 7 -14.47 11.52 -10.57
C SER A 7 -12.93 11.48 -10.55
N PHE A 8 -12.32 10.57 -9.77
CA PHE A 8 -10.92 10.15 -9.97
C PHE A 8 -10.70 9.74 -11.45
N GLU A 9 -11.77 9.28 -12.10
CA GLU A 9 -11.94 9.19 -13.55
C GLU A 9 -11.54 10.44 -14.33
N THR A 10 -11.72 11.69 -13.89
CA THR A 10 -11.29 12.91 -14.63
C THR A 10 -9.77 12.97 -14.72
N ILE A 11 -9.07 12.67 -13.61
CA ILE A 11 -7.60 12.65 -13.57
C ILE A 11 -7.07 11.44 -14.35
N LEU A 12 -7.75 10.29 -14.25
CA LEU A 12 -7.43 9.12 -15.06
C LEU A 12 -7.70 9.34 -16.55
N ASN A 13 -8.79 10.03 -16.92
CA ASN A 13 -9.13 10.40 -18.29
C ASN A 13 -8.12 11.39 -18.85
N LEU A 14 -7.65 12.33 -18.03
CA LEU A 14 -6.57 13.23 -18.39
C LEU A 14 -5.28 12.44 -18.69
N ALA A 15 -4.94 11.45 -17.87
CA ALA A 15 -3.82 10.55 -18.10
C ALA A 15 -4.01 9.65 -19.34
N ARG A 16 -5.23 9.15 -19.59
CA ARG A 16 -5.61 8.36 -20.78
C ARG A 16 -5.52 9.17 -22.07
N SER A 17 -5.94 10.44 -22.05
CA SER A 17 -5.98 11.32 -23.24
C SER A 17 -4.60 11.55 -23.87
N GLN A 18 -3.53 11.39 -23.09
CA GLN A 18 -2.14 11.50 -23.56
C GLN A 18 -1.66 10.26 -24.33
N ARG A 19 -2.40 9.13 -24.30
CA ARG A 19 -2.07 7.93 -25.11
C ARG A 19 -2.46 8.07 -26.59
N ARG A 20 -3.36 8.99 -26.93
CA ARG A 20 -4.02 9.04 -28.26
C ARG A 20 -3.45 10.07 -29.24
N GLY A 21 -2.24 10.59 -29.05
CA GLY A 21 -1.58 11.29 -30.15
C GLY A 21 -0.21 11.90 -29.86
N PRO A 22 0.78 11.65 -30.73
CA PRO A 22 1.72 12.68 -31.12
C PRO A 22 1.14 13.40 -32.34
N GLN A 23 0.15 14.28 -32.16
CA GLN A 23 -0.08 15.29 -33.20
C GLN A 23 0.92 16.41 -32.96
N ALA A 24 1.74 16.65 -33.99
CA ALA A 24 2.76 17.68 -34.06
C ALA A 24 2.22 19.02 -33.56
N LEU A 25 2.56 19.37 -32.32
CA LEU A 25 2.43 20.73 -31.80
C LEU A 25 3.82 21.35 -31.80
N SER A 26 3.89 22.53 -32.40
CA SER A 26 5.08 23.34 -32.62
C SER A 26 5.94 23.52 -31.37
N ASN A 27 7.25 23.56 -31.60
CA ASN A 27 8.37 23.87 -30.71
C ASN A 27 8.04 24.62 -29.40
N ASN A 28 8.64 24.14 -28.30
CA ASN A 28 8.75 24.72 -26.93
C ASN A 28 7.62 24.47 -25.91
N GLN A 29 6.66 23.56 -26.12
CA GLN A 29 5.75 23.16 -25.05
C GLN A 29 6.11 21.79 -24.46
N HIS A 30 6.63 21.80 -23.22
CA HIS A 30 6.83 20.58 -22.45
C HIS A 30 5.48 19.91 -22.19
N VAL A 31 5.26 18.71 -22.71
CA VAL A 31 4.05 17.92 -22.44
C VAL A 31 4.27 17.10 -21.18
N PRO A 32 3.46 17.27 -20.11
CA PRO A 32 3.63 16.52 -18.88
C PRO A 32 3.22 15.06 -19.07
N LEU A 33 4.00 14.14 -18.51
CA LEU A 33 3.75 12.71 -18.67
C LEU A 33 2.60 12.24 -17.75
N PRO A 34 1.90 11.13 -18.09
CA PRO A 34 0.75 10.65 -17.32
C PRO A 34 0.99 10.48 -15.80
N PHE A 35 2.13 9.88 -15.42
CA PHE A 35 2.52 9.75 -14.01
C PHE A 35 2.65 11.12 -13.31
N GLU A 36 3.25 12.11 -13.98
CA GLU A 36 3.55 13.43 -13.41
C GLU A 36 2.28 14.22 -13.13
N ILE A 37 1.26 14.07 -13.97
CA ILE A 37 -0.05 14.69 -13.79
C ILE A 37 -0.72 14.18 -12.51
N VAL A 38 -0.78 12.85 -12.34
CA VAL A 38 -1.40 12.23 -11.16
C VAL A 38 -0.59 12.53 -9.90
N ALA A 39 0.74 12.39 -9.97
CA ALA A 39 1.62 12.71 -8.84
C ALA A 39 1.53 14.18 -8.43
N GLY A 40 1.49 15.10 -9.40
CA GLY A 40 1.34 16.54 -9.15
C GLY A 40 0.01 16.87 -8.48
N PHE A 41 -1.09 16.26 -8.90
CA PHE A 41 -2.38 16.40 -8.22
C PHE A 41 -2.32 15.92 -6.76
N LEU A 42 -1.73 14.75 -6.50
CA LEU A 42 -1.59 14.22 -5.14
C LEU A 42 -0.75 15.13 -4.23
N VAL A 43 0.30 15.76 -4.79
CA VAL A 43 1.08 16.79 -4.07
C VAL A 43 0.22 17.99 -3.73
N LEU A 44 -0.56 18.53 -4.69
CA LEU A 44 -1.44 19.67 -4.41
C LEU A 44 -2.50 19.35 -3.35
N ALA A 45 -3.11 18.16 -3.43
CA ALA A 45 -4.08 17.67 -2.47
C ALA A 45 -3.48 17.53 -1.06
N ARG A 46 -2.24 17.01 -0.96
CA ARG A 46 -1.50 16.94 0.31
C ARG A 46 -1.25 18.32 0.95
N HIS A 47 -1.06 19.34 0.12
CA HIS A 47 -0.85 20.73 0.54
C HIS A 47 -2.16 21.53 0.68
N ALA A 48 -3.30 20.89 0.45
CA ALA A 48 -4.60 21.47 0.72
C ALA A 48 -4.95 21.34 2.20
N ASP A 49 -5.78 22.27 2.70
CA ASP A 49 -6.22 22.23 4.09
C ASP A 49 -7.16 21.06 4.35
N GLY A 50 -6.89 20.20 5.33
CA GLY A 50 -7.77 19.08 5.65
C GLY A 50 -9.06 19.47 6.38
N ARG A 51 -9.24 20.75 6.69
CA ARG A 51 -10.44 21.28 7.35
C ARG A 51 -11.24 22.14 6.37
N SER A 52 -12.53 22.27 6.64
CA SER A 52 -13.34 23.29 5.99
C SER A 52 -12.84 24.69 6.39
N LEU A 53 -12.69 25.57 5.42
CA LEU A 53 -12.25 26.95 5.60
C LEU A 53 -13.31 27.91 5.06
N GLY A 54 -14.07 28.53 5.96
CA GLY A 54 -15.22 29.34 5.59
C GLY A 54 -16.23 28.53 4.77
N GLN A 55 -16.55 29.01 3.56
CA GLN A 55 -17.45 28.32 2.62
C GLN A 55 -16.79 27.16 1.85
N PHE A 56 -15.47 27.03 1.93
CA PHE A 56 -14.74 26.00 1.22
C PHE A 56 -14.70 24.73 2.06
N GLY A 57 -15.16 23.63 1.47
CA GLY A 57 -15.04 22.31 2.10
C GLY A 57 -13.58 21.87 2.34
N PRO A 58 -13.37 20.74 3.02
CA PRO A 58 -12.05 20.17 3.23
C PRO A 58 -11.31 19.93 1.91
N TYR A 59 -10.00 20.05 1.95
CA TYR A 59 -9.04 19.84 0.86
C TYR A 59 -9.26 20.72 -0.38
N ARG A 60 -10.06 21.78 -0.28
CA ARG A 60 -10.36 22.69 -1.39
C ARG A 60 -9.34 23.79 -1.59
N ILE A 61 -8.62 24.21 -0.56
CA ILE A 61 -7.67 25.34 -0.66
C ILE A 61 -6.25 24.87 -0.44
N SER A 62 -5.41 24.98 -1.47
CA SER A 62 -4.00 24.59 -1.46
C SER A 62 -3.05 25.78 -1.52
N GLY A 63 -2.03 25.76 -0.65
CA GLY A 63 -0.89 26.66 -0.74
C GLY A 63 0.21 26.16 -1.68
N GLY A 64 0.12 24.90 -2.13
CA GLY A 64 1.12 24.28 -3.01
C GLY A 64 1.12 24.87 -4.41
N GLY A 65 2.25 24.77 -5.11
CA GLY A 65 2.41 25.23 -6.49
C GLY A 65 3.48 24.45 -7.24
N ALA A 66 3.90 24.95 -8.41
CA ALA A 66 4.88 24.27 -9.27
C ALA A 66 6.18 23.90 -8.53
N ASN A 67 6.70 24.79 -7.67
CA ASN A 67 7.92 24.52 -6.89
C ASN A 67 7.78 23.31 -5.97
N VAL A 68 6.61 23.16 -5.33
CA VAL A 68 6.34 22.02 -4.44
C VAL A 68 6.21 20.73 -5.26
N ILE A 69 5.57 20.77 -6.43
CA ILE A 69 5.49 19.62 -7.34
C ILE A 69 6.89 19.22 -7.81
N HIS A 70 7.70 20.18 -8.25
CA HIS A 70 9.10 20.01 -8.63
C HIS A 70 9.87 19.27 -7.52
N GLU A 71 9.82 19.75 -6.28
CA GLU A 71 10.57 19.18 -5.16
C GLU A 71 10.07 17.78 -4.75
N LYS A 72 8.75 17.60 -4.65
CA LYS A 72 8.13 16.40 -4.07
C LYS A 72 8.03 15.24 -5.06
N VAL A 73 7.69 15.52 -6.32
CA VAL A 73 7.72 14.51 -7.40
C VAL A 73 9.16 14.34 -7.94
N GLY A 74 9.97 15.41 -7.86
CA GLY A 74 11.37 15.45 -8.31
C GLY A 74 11.55 15.78 -9.81
N ILE A 75 10.50 16.18 -10.52
CA ILE A 75 10.53 16.50 -11.95
C ILE A 75 11.14 17.88 -12.22
N GLY A 76 11.50 18.23 -13.46
CA GLY A 76 12.00 19.58 -13.79
C GLY A 76 10.97 20.68 -13.49
N GLU A 77 11.44 21.91 -13.24
CA GLU A 77 10.56 23.04 -12.91
C GLU A 77 9.60 23.35 -14.07
N GLU A 78 10.08 23.33 -15.31
CA GLU A 78 9.25 23.49 -16.51
C GLU A 78 8.18 22.40 -16.61
N SER A 79 8.54 21.14 -16.35
CA SER A 79 7.61 20.01 -16.30
C SER A 79 6.54 20.22 -15.22
N ALA A 80 6.93 20.71 -14.03
CA ALA A 80 6.00 21.02 -12.96
C ALA A 80 5.04 22.17 -13.32
N ARG A 81 5.53 23.21 -14.01
CA ARG A 81 4.68 24.29 -14.55
C ARG A 81 3.71 23.76 -15.62
N ALA A 82 4.17 22.85 -16.47
CA ALA A 82 3.34 22.18 -17.47
C ALA A 82 2.25 21.31 -16.83
N VAL A 83 2.56 20.56 -15.76
CA VAL A 83 1.57 19.82 -14.95
C VAL A 83 0.51 20.78 -14.39
N MET A 84 0.93 21.89 -13.78
CA MET A 84 0.00 22.90 -13.25
C MET A 84 -0.91 23.49 -14.32
N LYS A 85 -0.36 23.80 -15.51
CA LYS A 85 -1.14 24.26 -16.65
C LYS A 85 -2.17 23.19 -17.05
N ARG A 86 -1.75 21.94 -17.20
CA ARG A 86 -2.62 20.84 -17.62
C ARG A 86 -3.75 20.56 -16.63
N LEU A 87 -3.48 20.62 -15.32
CA LEU A 87 -4.51 20.46 -14.29
C LEU A 87 -5.54 21.60 -14.32
N ARG A 88 -5.12 22.84 -14.63
CA ARG A 88 -6.04 23.98 -14.82
C ARG A 88 -6.86 23.86 -16.09
N ASP A 89 -6.23 23.52 -17.21
CA ASP A 89 -6.91 23.34 -18.50
C ASP A 89 -7.97 22.23 -18.41
N ALA A 90 -7.70 21.20 -17.60
CA ALA A 90 -8.64 20.12 -17.30
C ALA A 90 -9.67 20.45 -16.19
N GLN A 91 -9.69 21.69 -15.69
CA GLN A 91 -10.58 22.16 -14.61
C GLN A 91 -10.50 21.31 -13.33
N VAL A 92 -9.32 20.74 -13.06
CA VAL A 92 -9.05 20.02 -11.80
C VAL A 92 -8.71 21.00 -10.68
N ILE A 93 -8.03 22.10 -11.02
CA ILE A 93 -7.67 23.20 -10.13
C ILE A 93 -7.94 24.54 -10.80
N GLN A 94 -8.07 25.60 -10.01
CA GLN A 94 -8.08 26.98 -10.47
C GLN A 94 -7.25 27.87 -9.55
N PHE A 95 -6.93 29.08 -9.97
CA PHE A 95 -6.30 30.06 -9.06
C PHE A 95 -7.22 30.36 -7.89
N ALA A 96 -6.63 30.58 -6.72
CA ALA A 96 -7.40 30.96 -5.54
C ALA A 96 -8.12 32.30 -5.76
N SER A 97 -9.43 32.28 -5.53
CA SER A 97 -10.32 33.45 -5.50
C SER A 97 -9.96 34.42 -4.37
N LEU A 98 -10.56 35.61 -4.40
CA LEU A 98 -10.39 36.59 -3.32
C LEU A 98 -10.97 36.04 -2.01
N GLU A 99 -12.07 35.31 -2.08
CA GLU A 99 -12.73 34.65 -0.97
C GLU A 99 -11.82 33.57 -0.36
N ALA A 100 -11.16 32.75 -1.19
CA ALA A 100 -10.21 31.76 -0.71
C ALA A 100 -8.99 32.40 -0.04
N LYS A 101 -8.50 33.53 -0.57
CA LYS A 101 -7.40 34.28 0.04
C LYS A 101 -7.80 35.01 1.31
N ALA A 102 -9.07 35.41 1.46
CA ALA A 102 -9.58 36.01 2.68
C ALA A 102 -9.57 35.01 3.85
N VAL A 103 -9.90 33.73 3.59
CA VAL A 103 -9.86 32.68 4.61
C VAL A 103 -8.46 32.06 4.80
N LYS A 104 -7.61 32.11 3.78
CA LYS A 104 -6.24 31.59 3.80
C LYS A 104 -5.32 32.47 2.94
N PRO A 105 -4.62 33.47 3.54
CA PRO A 105 -3.86 34.49 2.80
C PRO A 105 -2.82 33.96 1.81
N TYR A 106 -2.24 32.78 2.09
CA TYR A 106 -1.24 32.12 1.25
C TYR A 106 -1.84 31.06 0.31
N ALA A 107 -3.15 31.08 0.08
CA ALA A 107 -3.80 30.21 -0.90
C ALA A 107 -3.32 30.55 -2.33
N THR A 108 -2.80 29.55 -3.02
CA THR A 108 -2.34 29.69 -4.41
C THR A 108 -3.40 29.14 -5.38
N PHE A 109 -4.02 28.02 -5.02
CA PHE A 109 -5.01 27.35 -5.86
C PHE A 109 -6.20 26.83 -5.06
N GLU A 110 -7.32 26.75 -5.75
CA GLU A 110 -8.48 25.98 -5.34
C GLU A 110 -8.51 24.65 -6.10
N VAL A 111 -8.76 23.57 -5.37
CA VAL A 111 -8.97 22.23 -5.93
C VAL A 111 -10.47 22.07 -6.22
N LEU A 112 -10.79 21.97 -7.50
CA LEU A 112 -12.17 21.89 -7.99
C LEU A 112 -12.74 20.46 -7.90
N GLN A 113 -11.85 19.47 -7.80
CA GLN A 113 -12.20 18.11 -7.43
C GLN A 113 -12.46 18.03 -5.91
N GLY A 114 -13.41 17.21 -5.48
CA GLY A 114 -13.83 17.09 -4.07
C GLY A 114 -12.75 16.57 -3.09
N GLU A 115 -13.17 16.18 -1.89
CA GLU A 115 -12.29 15.65 -0.83
C GLU A 115 -11.68 14.29 -1.17
N LEU A 116 -10.36 14.13 -1.35
CA LEU A 116 -9.76 12.81 -1.56
C LEU A 116 -10.12 11.83 -0.40
N ASN A 117 -11.13 10.98 -0.57
CA ASN A 117 -11.54 9.96 0.42
C ASN A 117 -10.64 8.75 0.36
N LEU A 118 -9.36 8.99 0.56
CA LEU A 118 -8.35 7.98 0.66
C LEU A 118 -7.35 8.42 1.72
N ASP A 119 -7.28 7.62 2.77
CA ASP A 119 -6.29 7.80 3.82
C ASP A 119 -4.92 7.42 3.25
N LEU A 120 -4.20 8.42 2.74
CA LEU A 120 -2.81 8.27 2.32
C LEU A 120 -1.88 8.71 3.46
N PRO A 121 -0.78 7.99 3.73
CA PRO A 121 0.20 8.41 4.72
C PRO A 121 0.89 9.71 4.29
N HIS A 122 1.35 10.53 5.24
CA HIS A 122 2.21 11.67 4.93
C HIS A 122 3.44 11.27 4.11
N ALA A 123 3.99 10.07 4.40
CA ALA A 123 5.08 9.43 3.69
C ALA A 123 4.87 9.26 2.17
N PHE A 124 3.61 9.38 1.71
CA PHE A 124 3.26 9.26 0.30
C PHE A 124 3.94 10.35 -0.52
N VAL A 125 3.89 11.58 -0.02
CA VAL A 125 4.44 12.79 -0.64
C VAL A 125 5.68 13.27 0.11
N ASP A 126 5.58 13.35 1.42
CA ASP A 126 6.65 13.84 2.28
C ASP A 126 7.63 12.72 2.63
N ARG A 127 8.91 13.03 2.70
CA ARG A 127 9.92 12.08 3.15
C ARG A 127 9.85 11.92 4.67
N PRO A 128 9.66 10.70 5.22
CA PRO A 128 9.76 10.47 6.66
C PRO A 128 11.17 10.70 7.18
N LYS A 129 11.30 11.08 8.45
CA LYS A 129 12.60 11.11 9.14
C LYS A 129 13.22 9.70 9.07
N HIS A 130 14.49 9.61 8.69
CA HIS A 130 15.27 8.35 8.55
C HIS A 130 14.92 7.42 7.37
N VAL A 131 14.00 7.81 6.48
CA VAL A 131 13.75 7.09 5.23
C VAL A 131 14.33 7.90 4.07
N PRO A 132 15.02 7.31 3.08
CA PRO A 132 15.67 8.07 2.01
C PRO A 132 14.67 8.82 1.12
N ASP A 133 13.53 8.20 0.80
CA ASP A 133 12.57 8.69 -0.18
C ASP A 133 11.11 8.50 0.25
N SER A 134 10.23 9.42 -0.20
CA SER A 134 8.77 9.27 -0.16
C SER A 134 8.31 8.22 -1.17
N ILE A 135 7.04 7.78 -1.06
CA ILE A 135 6.47 6.78 -1.99
C ILE A 135 6.53 7.28 -3.43
N LEU A 136 6.16 8.55 -3.70
CA LEU A 136 6.22 9.11 -5.06
C LEU A 136 7.64 9.08 -5.64
N LYS A 137 8.65 9.42 -4.83
CA LYS A 137 10.06 9.38 -5.27
C LYS A 137 10.53 7.95 -5.53
N ARG A 138 10.16 7.00 -4.68
CA ARG A 138 10.44 5.56 -4.88
C ARG A 138 9.83 5.02 -6.17
N ILE A 139 8.56 5.33 -6.45
CA ILE A 139 7.91 4.90 -7.70
C ILE A 139 8.63 5.50 -8.92
N ARG A 140 9.04 6.76 -8.83
CA ARG A 140 9.74 7.42 -9.92
C ARG A 140 11.14 6.83 -10.16
N SER A 141 11.90 6.55 -9.11
CA SER A 141 13.26 6.01 -9.23
C SER A 141 13.27 4.52 -9.58
N LEU A 142 12.30 3.76 -9.09
CA LEU A 142 12.32 2.30 -9.12
C LEU A 142 11.28 1.76 -10.10
N VAL A 143 11.65 1.73 -11.38
CA VAL A 143 11.00 0.85 -12.37
C VAL A 143 12.04 -0.13 -12.85
N LYS A 144 12.04 -1.33 -12.27
CA LYS A 144 12.74 -2.46 -12.90
C LYS A 144 11.92 -2.78 -14.14
N ARG A 145 12.51 -2.58 -15.32
CA ARG A 145 11.93 -3.07 -16.56
C ARG A 145 12.03 -4.60 -16.51
N PRO A 146 10.93 -5.36 -16.40
CA PRO A 146 11.00 -6.71 -16.91
C PRO A 146 11.32 -6.58 -18.40
N ALA A 147 12.12 -7.49 -18.93
CA ALA A 147 12.49 -7.48 -20.34
C ALA A 147 11.28 -7.65 -21.30
N GLU A 148 10.04 -7.72 -20.81
CA GLU A 148 8.91 -8.38 -21.48
C GLU A 148 7.61 -7.55 -21.61
N LEU A 149 7.53 -6.31 -21.10
CA LEU A 149 6.35 -5.45 -21.34
C LEU A 149 6.55 -4.56 -22.58
N THR A 150 6.64 -5.21 -23.74
CA THR A 150 6.77 -4.55 -25.05
C THR A 150 5.62 -3.56 -25.26
N GLY A 151 5.93 -2.31 -25.63
CA GLY A 151 4.92 -1.28 -25.94
C GLY A 151 4.48 -0.40 -24.77
N CYS A 152 4.96 -0.61 -23.54
CA CYS A 152 4.70 0.29 -22.41
C CYS A 152 5.86 1.25 -22.16
N SER A 153 5.59 2.56 -22.10
CA SER A 153 6.59 3.55 -21.73
C SER A 153 6.95 3.47 -20.25
N THR A 154 8.15 3.94 -19.87
CA THR A 154 8.54 3.99 -18.44
C THR A 154 7.59 4.85 -17.61
N SER A 155 7.02 5.91 -18.18
CA SER A 155 6.03 6.73 -17.47
C SER A 155 4.73 5.96 -17.19
N GLU A 156 4.30 5.10 -18.12
CA GLU A 156 3.14 4.26 -17.92
C GLU A 156 3.38 3.20 -16.85
N LEU A 157 4.56 2.58 -16.81
CA LEU A 157 4.90 1.64 -15.75
C LEU A 157 4.92 2.33 -14.37
N ARG A 158 5.40 3.58 -14.29
CA ARG A 158 5.31 4.39 -13.06
C ARG A 158 3.88 4.71 -12.68
N LEU A 159 3.03 5.04 -13.66
CA LEU A 159 1.62 5.26 -13.42
C LEU A 159 0.94 3.97 -12.93
N ASP A 160 1.26 2.82 -13.52
CA ASP A 160 0.72 1.52 -13.10
C ASP A 160 1.08 1.22 -11.65
N MET A 161 2.35 1.43 -11.27
CA MET A 161 2.79 1.30 -9.88
C MET A 161 2.06 2.27 -8.95
N LEU A 162 1.93 3.55 -9.33
CA LEU A 162 1.23 4.55 -8.52
C LEU A 162 -0.22 4.14 -8.29
N MET A 163 -0.88 3.67 -9.34
CA MET A 163 -2.26 3.23 -9.31
C MET A 163 -2.45 1.97 -8.47
N MET A 164 -1.54 1.01 -8.58
CA MET A 164 -1.50 -0.18 -7.73
C MET A 164 -1.38 0.19 -6.25
N VAL A 165 -0.48 1.11 -5.90
CA VAL A 165 -0.30 1.56 -4.51
C VAL A 165 -1.55 2.25 -3.97
N ILE A 166 -2.17 3.13 -4.77
CA ILE A 166 -3.43 3.80 -4.42
C ILE A 166 -4.54 2.76 -4.18
N ALA A 167 -4.66 1.76 -5.04
CA ALA A 167 -5.62 0.68 -4.88
C ALA A 167 -5.37 -0.11 -3.59
N ILE A 168 -4.11 -0.44 -3.28
CA ILE A 168 -3.75 -1.11 -2.03
C ILE A 168 -4.21 -0.30 -0.81
N TYR A 169 -3.95 1.01 -0.75
CA TYR A 169 -4.43 1.85 0.37
C TYR A 169 -5.96 1.89 0.43
N ARG A 170 -6.64 1.94 -0.71
CA ARG A 170 -8.10 2.00 -0.77
C ARG A 170 -8.77 0.76 -0.20
N HIS A 171 -8.14 -0.40 -0.38
CA HIS A 171 -8.65 -1.69 0.05
C HIS A 171 -7.96 -2.21 1.32
N THR A 172 -7.16 -1.38 1.99
CA THR A 172 -6.55 -1.71 3.28
C THR A 172 -7.52 -1.38 4.41
N HIS A 173 -7.73 -2.35 5.29
CA HIS A 173 -8.43 -2.15 6.57
C HIS A 173 -7.61 -2.82 7.67
N MET A 174 -6.82 -2.02 8.37
CA MET A 174 -5.87 -2.51 9.37
C MET A 174 -6.58 -3.16 10.54
N LEU A 175 -7.64 -2.57 11.10
CA LEU A 175 -8.30 -3.15 12.28
C LEU A 175 -8.95 -4.50 11.98
N LYS A 176 -9.58 -4.65 10.82
CA LYS A 176 -10.29 -5.88 10.47
C LYS A 176 -9.35 -6.98 9.99
N TYR A 177 -8.44 -6.65 9.07
CA TYR A 177 -7.63 -7.63 8.36
C TYR A 177 -6.12 -7.52 8.66
N GLY A 178 -5.70 -6.47 9.38
CA GLY A 178 -4.30 -6.13 9.54
C GLY A 178 -3.63 -5.64 8.27
N GLY A 179 -4.35 -5.42 7.16
CA GLY A 179 -3.76 -5.08 5.87
C GLY A 179 -4.77 -4.97 4.75
N LEU A 180 -4.32 -5.28 3.53
CA LEU A 180 -5.18 -5.41 2.36
C LEU A 180 -6.24 -6.48 2.63
N ASP A 181 -7.48 -6.17 2.28
CA ASP A 181 -8.60 -7.10 2.44
C ASP A 181 -8.30 -8.43 1.69
N PRO A 182 -8.29 -9.57 2.40
CA PRO A 182 -7.93 -10.88 1.84
C PRO A 182 -8.82 -11.36 0.70
N SER A 183 -10.06 -10.84 0.59
CA SER A 183 -10.94 -11.14 -0.55
C SER A 183 -10.40 -10.61 -1.87
N PHE A 184 -9.57 -9.57 -1.83
CA PHE A 184 -8.92 -9.01 -3.02
C PHE A 184 -7.60 -9.73 -3.32
N ASN A 185 -6.75 -9.90 -2.31
CA ASN A 185 -5.47 -10.58 -2.46
C ASN A 185 -4.94 -11.04 -1.10
N HIS A 186 -4.60 -12.32 -1.01
CA HIS A 186 -3.84 -12.91 0.08
C HIS A 186 -2.90 -13.97 -0.51
N ARG A 187 -1.89 -14.40 0.24
CA ARG A 187 -1.07 -15.56 -0.11
C ARG A 187 -1.57 -16.76 0.70
N PRO A 188 -2.05 -17.85 0.10
CA PRO A 188 -2.36 -19.06 0.85
C PRO A 188 -1.07 -19.75 1.31
N TRP A 189 -1.18 -20.46 2.44
CA TRP A 189 -0.09 -21.21 3.05
C TRP A 189 -0.50 -22.67 3.24
N ASN A 190 0.40 -23.58 2.91
CA ASN A 190 0.26 -25.01 3.14
C ASN A 190 0.57 -25.32 4.60
N ILE A 191 -0.47 -25.39 5.43
CA ILE A 191 -0.33 -25.54 6.88
C ILE A 191 -0.24 -27.00 7.29
N ARG A 192 0.75 -27.30 8.13
CA ARG A 192 0.94 -28.58 8.80
C ARG A 192 0.79 -28.37 10.31
N ARG A 193 -0.17 -29.06 10.93
CA ARG A 193 -0.36 -29.03 12.39
C ARG A 193 0.26 -30.28 12.99
N LEU A 194 1.12 -30.08 13.97
CA LEU A 194 1.70 -31.15 14.77
C LEU A 194 1.23 -30.92 16.21
N LYS A 195 0.45 -31.85 16.75
CA LYS A 195 0.31 -31.95 18.21
C LYS A 195 1.61 -32.53 18.73
N PRO A 196 2.35 -31.84 19.63
CA PRO A 196 3.53 -32.44 20.21
C PRO A 196 3.14 -33.72 20.97
N ALA A 197 3.95 -34.78 20.86
CA ALA A 197 3.75 -35.99 21.66
C ALA A 197 4.08 -35.77 23.14
N ASP A 198 5.04 -34.86 23.44
CA ASP A 198 5.69 -34.78 24.75
C ASP A 198 5.98 -33.33 25.25
N VAL A 199 5.29 -32.30 24.77
CA VAL A 199 5.54 -30.92 25.25
C VAL A 199 4.56 -30.55 26.36
N LEU A 200 5.14 -30.17 27.50
CA LEU A 200 4.58 -29.86 28.82
C LEU A 200 3.45 -28.81 28.91
N HIS A 201 2.84 -28.38 27.81
CA HIS A 201 1.79 -27.35 27.80
C HIS A 201 0.80 -27.61 26.66
N ASP A 202 -0.49 -27.27 26.88
CA ASP A 202 -1.62 -27.39 25.95
C ASP A 202 -1.45 -26.48 24.71
N THR A 203 -0.42 -26.75 23.90
CA THR A 203 0.05 -25.93 22.79
C THR A 203 0.14 -26.77 21.51
N THR A 204 -0.20 -26.16 20.39
CA THR A 204 -0.08 -26.78 19.05
C THR A 204 1.11 -26.20 18.33
N ARG A 205 1.92 -27.06 17.71
CA ARG A 205 2.95 -26.62 16.79
C ARG A 205 2.36 -26.51 15.39
N TRP A 206 2.47 -25.35 14.79
CA TRP A 206 2.06 -25.06 13.44
C TRP A 206 3.31 -24.88 12.58
N GLY A 207 3.40 -25.64 11.50
CA GLY A 207 4.34 -25.43 10.40
C GLY A 207 3.59 -24.93 9.18
N GLY A 208 4.23 -24.14 8.34
CA GLY A 208 3.62 -23.65 7.12
C GLY A 208 4.65 -23.25 6.08
N GLU A 209 4.32 -23.51 4.83
CA GLU A 209 5.07 -23.02 3.67
C GLU A 209 4.13 -22.24 2.76
N PRO A 210 4.60 -21.16 2.12
CA PRO A 210 3.75 -20.44 1.20
C PRO A 210 3.39 -21.31 0.00
N GLN A 211 2.14 -21.22 -0.46
CA GLN A 211 1.72 -21.87 -1.69
C GLN A 211 2.31 -21.13 -2.91
N GLU A 212 2.92 -21.88 -3.81
CA GLU A 212 3.45 -21.35 -5.07
C GLU A 212 2.36 -21.17 -6.12
N GLY A 213 2.55 -20.22 -7.03
CA GLY A 213 1.68 -20.02 -8.18
C GLY A 213 0.29 -19.47 -7.88
N PHE A 214 0.01 -19.04 -6.63
CA PHE A 214 -1.26 -18.40 -6.32
C PHE A 214 -1.38 -17.05 -7.06
N LEU A 215 -2.40 -16.95 -7.90
CA LEU A 215 -2.77 -15.72 -8.60
C LEU A 215 -4.03 -15.15 -7.92
N PRO A 216 -4.01 -13.88 -7.48
CA PRO A 216 -5.17 -13.22 -6.91
C PRO A 216 -6.31 -13.07 -7.92
N ASP A 217 -7.52 -12.82 -7.44
CA ASP A 217 -8.73 -12.75 -8.26
C ASP A 217 -8.64 -11.67 -9.35
N ARG A 218 -9.03 -12.03 -10.59
CA ARG A 218 -9.10 -11.14 -11.75
C ARG A 218 -9.98 -9.91 -11.50
N SER A 219 -11.02 -10.04 -10.69
CA SER A 219 -11.95 -8.95 -10.40
C SER A 219 -11.28 -7.78 -9.65
N PHE A 220 -10.37 -8.09 -8.72
CA PHE A 220 -9.55 -7.10 -8.02
C PHE A 220 -8.60 -6.38 -8.97
N TRP A 221 -7.94 -7.16 -9.81
CA TRP A 221 -6.87 -6.65 -10.66
C TRP A 221 -7.33 -5.59 -11.67
N SER A 222 -8.53 -5.75 -12.23
CA SER A 222 -9.15 -4.76 -13.11
C SER A 222 -9.38 -3.40 -12.42
N GLN A 223 -9.57 -3.38 -11.10
CA GLN A 223 -9.80 -2.16 -10.32
C GLN A 223 -8.50 -1.45 -9.93
N CYS A 224 -7.37 -2.15 -9.97
CA CYS A 224 -6.06 -1.60 -9.57
C CYS A 224 -5.46 -0.65 -10.62
N LEU A 225 -5.68 -0.93 -11.91
CA LEU A 225 -5.17 -0.12 -13.03
C LEU A 225 -6.31 0.48 -13.84
N PRO A 226 -7.17 1.34 -13.25
CA PRO A 226 -8.37 1.81 -13.92
C PRO A 226 -8.06 2.58 -15.21
N HIS A 227 -6.88 3.21 -15.35
CA HIS A 227 -6.48 3.90 -16.59
C HIS A 227 -6.15 2.96 -17.77
N VAL A 228 -6.08 1.65 -17.56
CA VAL A 228 -5.91 0.62 -18.59
C VAL A 228 -7.27 0.05 -18.95
N ALA A 229 -7.54 -0.15 -20.24
CA ALA A 229 -8.83 -0.70 -20.66
C ALA A 229 -8.96 -2.17 -20.20
N THR A 230 -10.16 -2.58 -19.79
CA THR A 230 -10.40 -3.94 -19.25
C THR A 230 -10.20 -5.04 -20.30
N ASP A 231 -10.31 -4.69 -21.58
CA ASP A 231 -10.09 -5.54 -22.74
C ASP A 231 -8.66 -5.45 -23.30
N ASP A 232 -7.77 -4.65 -22.67
CA ASP A 232 -6.37 -4.57 -23.08
C ASP A 232 -5.68 -5.92 -22.82
N PRO A 233 -5.14 -6.59 -23.87
CA PRO A 233 -4.50 -7.89 -23.71
C PRO A 233 -3.25 -7.84 -22.83
N ALA A 234 -2.66 -6.66 -22.61
CA ALA A 234 -1.50 -6.48 -21.73
C ALA A 234 -1.88 -6.26 -20.26
N LEU A 235 -3.17 -6.15 -19.93
CA LEU A 235 -3.64 -5.79 -18.58
C LEU A 235 -3.04 -6.71 -17.50
N GLU A 236 -3.15 -8.03 -17.66
CA GLU A 236 -2.63 -9.01 -16.68
C GLU A 236 -1.11 -8.86 -16.46
N HIS A 237 -0.34 -8.70 -17.55
CA HIS A 237 1.11 -8.50 -17.47
C HIS A 237 1.49 -7.18 -16.79
N ARG A 238 0.75 -6.10 -17.07
CA ARG A 238 0.96 -4.78 -16.45
C ARG A 238 0.66 -4.79 -14.96
N ILE A 239 -0.42 -5.47 -14.57
CA ILE A 239 -0.77 -5.70 -13.16
C ILE A 239 0.34 -6.48 -12.46
N ALA A 240 0.76 -7.61 -13.01
CA ALA A 240 1.80 -8.45 -12.42
C ALA A 240 3.12 -7.66 -12.30
N ASN A 241 3.44 -6.84 -13.29
CA ASN A 241 4.59 -5.96 -13.24
C ASN A 241 4.47 -4.87 -12.17
N ALA A 242 3.34 -4.17 -12.11
CA ALA A 242 3.09 -3.14 -11.11
C ALA A 242 3.19 -3.72 -9.70
N TRP A 243 2.55 -4.86 -9.46
CA TRP A 243 2.61 -5.58 -8.19
C TRP A 243 4.05 -5.93 -7.79
N ASN A 244 4.80 -6.56 -8.71
CA ASN A 244 6.19 -6.93 -8.46
C ASN A 244 7.10 -5.72 -8.21
N ASN A 245 6.89 -4.63 -8.95
CA ASN A 245 7.64 -3.39 -8.74
C ASN A 245 7.28 -2.72 -7.40
N VAL A 246 5.99 -2.72 -6.99
CA VAL A 246 5.55 -2.21 -5.69
C VAL A 246 6.16 -3.00 -4.53
N ARG A 247 6.18 -4.34 -4.63
CA ARG A 247 6.85 -5.24 -3.69
C ARG A 247 8.37 -4.98 -3.64
N SER A 248 9.02 -4.92 -4.80
CA SER A 248 10.47 -4.70 -4.92
C SER A 248 10.89 -3.32 -4.42
N ALA A 249 10.04 -2.31 -4.56
CA ALA A 249 10.25 -0.97 -4.03
C ALA A 249 10.13 -0.90 -2.50
N GLY A 250 9.75 -2.01 -1.85
CA GLY A 250 9.49 -2.06 -0.42
C GLY A 250 8.29 -1.22 0.00
N LEU A 251 7.31 -1.02 -0.89
CA LEU A 251 6.11 -0.25 -0.55
C LEU A 251 5.07 -1.09 0.20
N ILE A 252 5.17 -2.41 0.05
CA ILE A 252 4.39 -3.41 0.77
C ILE A 252 5.30 -4.53 1.30
N TYR A 253 4.79 -5.28 2.28
CA TYR A 253 5.38 -6.52 2.76
C TYR A 253 4.26 -7.53 3.09
N GLU A 254 4.60 -8.80 3.21
CA GLU A 254 3.65 -9.85 3.62
C GLU A 254 3.70 -10.01 5.15
N ALA A 255 2.54 -10.11 5.78
CA ALA A 255 2.40 -10.50 7.17
C ALA A 255 1.60 -11.80 7.26
N VAL A 256 2.26 -12.87 7.69
CA VAL A 256 1.63 -14.15 7.97
C VAL A 256 0.77 -13.97 9.21
N SER A 257 -0.53 -14.16 9.05
CA SER A 257 -1.55 -13.77 10.00
C SER A 257 -2.50 -14.93 10.26
N LEU A 258 -2.95 -15.06 11.51
CA LEU A 258 -3.91 -16.05 11.95
C LEU A 258 -5.30 -15.43 12.09
N TYR A 259 -6.28 -16.08 11.49
CA TYR A 259 -7.70 -15.74 11.56
C TYR A 259 -8.47 -16.85 12.27
N ASP A 260 -9.61 -16.51 12.87
CA ASP A 260 -10.51 -17.48 13.50
C ASP A 260 -11.29 -18.35 12.49
N SER A 261 -11.57 -17.79 11.32
CA SER A 261 -12.31 -18.38 10.19
C SER A 261 -11.60 -18.07 8.87
N GLN A 262 -12.18 -18.44 7.72
CA GLN A 262 -11.53 -18.14 6.44
C GLN A 262 -11.46 -16.62 6.27
N PRO A 263 -10.30 -16.03 5.95
CA PRO A 263 -10.12 -14.58 5.94
C PRO A 263 -10.94 -13.85 4.86
N THR A 264 -11.51 -14.59 3.92
CA THR A 264 -12.47 -14.08 2.92
C THR A 264 -13.90 -14.04 3.44
N ASP A 265 -14.19 -14.64 4.60
CA ASP A 265 -15.52 -14.64 5.20
C ASP A 265 -15.82 -13.24 5.78
N PRO A 266 -17.07 -12.75 5.69
CA PRO A 266 -17.44 -11.41 6.17
C PRO A 266 -17.12 -11.16 7.64
N ASP A 267 -17.26 -12.20 8.47
CA ASP A 267 -17.11 -12.16 9.93
C ASP A 267 -15.71 -12.55 10.41
N ALA A 268 -14.77 -12.82 9.49
CA ALA A 268 -13.42 -13.23 9.84
C ALA A 268 -12.70 -12.17 10.64
N ARG A 269 -12.06 -12.59 11.74
CA ARG A 269 -11.31 -11.71 12.62
C ARG A 269 -9.85 -12.10 12.67
N LEU A 270 -9.00 -11.12 12.41
CA LEU A 270 -7.57 -11.24 12.68
C LEU A 270 -7.37 -11.50 14.18
N GLN A 271 -6.79 -12.65 14.49
CA GLN A 271 -6.41 -13.02 15.86
C GLN A 271 -5.01 -12.52 16.18
N LEU A 272 -4.04 -12.76 15.27
CA LEU A 272 -2.64 -12.53 15.57
C LEU A 272 -1.78 -12.40 14.31
N THR A 273 -0.84 -11.45 14.30
CA THR A 273 0.28 -11.46 13.34
C THR A 273 1.36 -12.43 13.82
N LEU A 274 1.69 -13.44 13.01
CA LEU A 274 2.66 -14.49 13.35
C LEU A 274 4.09 -14.17 12.88
N ARG A 275 4.22 -13.65 11.66
CA ARG A 275 5.52 -13.41 11.00
C ARG A 275 5.39 -12.29 9.97
N VAL A 276 6.46 -11.52 9.74
CA VAL A 276 6.52 -10.47 8.73
C VAL A 276 7.61 -10.81 7.73
N ASN A 277 7.25 -11.05 6.47
CA ASN A 277 8.18 -11.27 5.36
C ASN A 277 8.41 -9.94 4.62
N ASP A 278 9.56 -9.30 4.87
CA ASP A 278 9.96 -8.04 4.24
C ASP A 278 10.97 -8.28 3.10
N TYR A 279 10.45 -8.49 1.90
CA TYR A 279 11.24 -8.75 0.69
C TYR A 279 12.22 -7.65 0.32
N HIS A 280 11.93 -6.40 0.66
CA HIS A 280 12.84 -5.29 0.35
C HIS A 280 14.04 -5.30 1.29
N ALA A 281 13.84 -5.55 2.58
CA ALA A 281 14.95 -5.68 3.51
C ALA A 281 15.77 -6.95 3.27
N GLY A 282 15.10 -8.08 2.98
CA GLY A 282 15.77 -9.34 2.63
C GLY A 282 16.61 -9.25 1.36
N SER A 283 16.26 -8.39 0.40
CA SER A 283 17.06 -8.19 -0.82
C SER A 283 18.48 -7.61 -0.58
N ALA A 284 18.75 -7.06 0.61
CA ALA A 284 20.08 -6.64 1.02
C ALA A 284 20.96 -7.83 1.47
N ASN A 285 20.37 -9.01 1.69
CA ASN A 285 21.07 -10.22 2.09
C ASN A 285 20.51 -11.42 1.29
N PRO A 286 21.11 -11.76 0.13
CA PRO A 286 20.56 -12.76 -0.81
C PRO A 286 20.31 -14.15 -0.20
N ASP A 287 21.06 -14.50 0.85
CA ASP A 287 20.96 -15.76 1.59
C ASP A 287 20.20 -15.60 2.93
N GLY A 288 19.69 -14.40 3.21
CA GLY A 288 19.04 -14.06 4.47
C GLY A 288 17.53 -14.29 4.44
N ASP A 289 16.98 -14.81 5.54
CA ASP A 289 15.53 -14.84 5.75
C ASP A 289 14.96 -13.40 5.68
N PRO A 290 14.06 -13.07 4.73
CA PRO A 290 13.43 -11.76 4.66
C PRO A 290 12.51 -11.50 5.86
N ALA A 291 12.31 -12.51 6.73
CA ALA A 291 11.51 -12.32 7.90
C ALA A 291 12.18 -11.46 8.97
N PHE A 292 11.49 -10.37 9.30
CA PHE A 292 11.63 -9.76 10.60
C PHE A 292 10.71 -10.48 11.56
N LEU A 293 11.29 -11.37 12.33
CA LEU A 293 10.75 -11.71 13.65
C LEU A 293 11.10 -10.52 14.53
N ARG A 294 10.12 -9.94 15.22
CA ARG A 294 10.43 -8.89 16.19
C ARG A 294 11.42 -9.52 17.19
N ASP A 295 12.63 -8.95 17.30
CA ASP A 295 13.72 -9.56 18.08
C ASP A 295 13.35 -9.81 19.55
N ASP A 296 12.33 -9.11 20.06
CA ASP A 296 11.75 -9.28 21.39
C ASP A 296 10.90 -10.57 21.58
N HIS A 297 10.81 -11.42 20.56
CA HIS A 297 10.05 -12.69 20.60
C HIS A 297 10.91 -13.93 20.34
N LYS A 298 12.16 -13.78 19.89
CA LYS A 298 13.07 -14.92 19.65
C LYS A 298 13.30 -15.75 20.92
N ASP A 299 13.38 -15.09 22.08
CA ASP A 299 13.63 -15.74 23.37
C ASP A 299 12.35 -16.16 24.11
N LYS A 300 11.16 -15.91 23.53
CA LYS A 300 9.86 -16.13 24.19
C LYS A 300 9.14 -17.41 23.75
N GLY A 301 9.79 -18.29 22.97
CA GLY A 301 9.28 -19.62 22.62
C GLY A 301 8.13 -19.66 21.61
N PHE A 302 7.75 -18.52 21.02
CA PHE A 302 6.65 -18.40 20.06
C PHE A 302 7.03 -18.91 18.66
N TYR A 303 8.28 -18.71 18.27
CA TYR A 303 8.80 -19.01 16.94
C TYR A 303 9.90 -20.07 17.04
N ILE A 304 9.81 -21.10 16.21
CA ILE A 304 10.82 -22.15 16.10
C ILE A 304 11.63 -21.85 14.84
N GLN A 305 12.95 -21.67 15.00
CA GLN A 305 13.80 -21.47 13.84
C GLN A 305 13.65 -22.65 12.87
N PRO A 306 13.56 -22.38 11.55
CA PRO A 306 13.54 -23.44 10.56
C PRO A 306 14.81 -24.29 10.69
N LYS A 307 14.67 -25.59 10.46
CA LYS A 307 15.82 -26.50 10.44
C LYS A 307 16.64 -26.28 9.17
N GLU A 308 17.91 -26.67 9.21
CA GLU A 308 18.77 -26.69 8.03
C GLU A 308 18.11 -27.50 6.89
N GLY A 309 17.99 -26.89 5.71
CA GLY A 309 17.32 -27.47 4.53
C GLY A 309 15.83 -27.12 4.35
N GLU A 310 15.19 -26.42 5.30
CA GLU A 310 13.83 -25.90 5.12
C GLU A 310 13.83 -24.60 4.28
N ARG A 311 12.72 -24.29 3.60
CA ARG A 311 12.62 -23.07 2.78
C ARG A 311 12.80 -21.84 3.66
N VAL A 312 13.46 -20.83 3.11
CA VAL A 312 13.73 -19.54 3.77
C VAL A 312 12.44 -18.83 4.22
N GLU A 313 11.33 -19.04 3.50
CA GLU A 313 10.02 -18.49 3.85
C GLU A 313 9.20 -19.36 4.81
N SER A 314 9.66 -20.57 5.18
CA SER A 314 8.91 -21.47 6.04
C SER A 314 8.72 -20.88 7.44
N MET A 315 7.55 -21.14 8.02
CA MET A 315 7.21 -20.66 9.35
C MET A 315 6.93 -21.84 10.27
N TRP A 316 7.49 -21.77 11.49
CA TRP A 316 7.11 -22.65 12.58
C TRP A 316 6.77 -21.85 13.83
N VAL A 317 5.56 -22.02 14.35
CA VAL A 317 5.09 -21.32 15.55
C VAL A 317 4.39 -22.27 16.52
N ALA A 318 4.49 -21.98 17.82
CA ALA A 318 3.73 -22.65 18.86
C ALA A 318 2.59 -21.72 19.32
N LEU A 319 1.36 -22.22 19.35
CA LEU A 319 0.17 -21.45 19.69
C LEU A 319 -0.69 -22.21 20.71
N PRO A 320 -1.33 -21.52 21.68
CA PRO A 320 -2.25 -22.13 22.64
C PRO A 320 -3.56 -22.59 21.97
N GLN A 321 -3.87 -22.06 20.79
CA GLN A 321 -5.09 -22.37 20.03
C GLN A 321 -4.89 -23.47 18.99
N HIS A 322 -5.85 -24.39 18.93
CA HIS A 322 -5.87 -25.52 17.98
C HIS A 322 -6.56 -25.20 16.64
N GLY A 323 -7.39 -24.15 16.61
CA GLY A 323 -8.22 -23.74 15.47
C GLY A 323 -7.70 -22.49 14.75
N GLY A 324 -8.29 -22.20 13.59
CA GLY A 324 -8.01 -20.99 12.80
C GLY A 324 -7.37 -21.25 11.44
N HIS A 325 -7.18 -20.16 10.69
CA HIS A 325 -6.68 -20.12 9.32
C HIS A 325 -5.48 -19.20 9.21
N ILE A 326 -4.36 -19.72 8.68
CA ILE A 326 -3.14 -18.95 8.50
C ILE A 326 -3.02 -18.56 7.03
N VAL A 327 -2.88 -17.26 6.77
CA VAL A 327 -2.66 -16.71 5.44
C VAL A 327 -1.64 -15.58 5.47
N GLY A 328 -1.02 -15.31 4.33
CA GLY A 328 -0.23 -14.11 4.09
C GLY A 328 -1.13 -12.94 3.73
N VAL A 329 -1.09 -11.87 4.52
CA VAL A 329 -1.81 -10.62 4.24
C VAL A 329 -0.81 -9.56 3.82
N TRP A 330 -1.05 -8.88 2.71
CA TRP A 330 -0.19 -7.78 2.25
C TRP A 330 -0.48 -6.50 3.02
N ARG A 331 0.57 -5.86 3.55
CA ARG A 331 0.45 -4.63 4.35
C ARG A 331 1.22 -3.49 3.69
N PRO A 332 0.67 -2.27 3.63
CA PRO A 332 1.45 -1.08 3.30
C PRO A 332 2.59 -0.88 4.29
N ARG A 333 3.80 -0.56 3.81
CA ARG A 333 4.92 -0.20 4.68
C ARG A 333 4.63 1.07 5.47
N PHE A 334 4.15 2.09 4.77
CA PHE A 334 3.80 3.36 5.36
C PHE A 334 2.31 3.33 5.66
N ARG A 335 1.92 3.57 6.91
CA ARG A 335 0.51 3.47 7.30
C ARG A 335 -0.11 4.84 7.47
N PRO A 336 -1.38 5.03 7.07
CA PRO A 336 -2.08 6.27 7.32
C PRO A 336 -2.22 6.51 8.84
N HIS A 337 -2.20 7.77 9.23
CA HIS A 337 -2.42 8.13 10.64
C HIS A 337 -3.92 8.29 10.91
N ASN A 338 -4.63 7.16 11.06
CA ASN A 338 -6.06 7.11 11.29
C ASN A 338 -6.43 6.19 12.47
N SER A 339 -7.69 6.28 12.92
CA SER A 339 -8.16 5.49 14.08
C SER A 339 -8.13 3.98 13.81
N ASP A 340 -8.31 3.56 12.56
CA ASP A 340 -8.26 2.15 12.15
C ASP A 340 -6.86 1.56 12.43
N THR A 341 -5.82 2.22 11.93
CA THR A 341 -4.42 1.84 12.15
C THR A 341 -4.05 1.89 13.62
N GLY A 342 -4.45 2.95 14.34
CA GLY A 342 -4.13 3.11 15.77
C GLY A 342 -4.71 1.99 16.64
N LYS A 343 -6.00 1.65 16.42
CA LYS A 343 -6.66 0.55 17.15
C LYS A 343 -6.05 -0.80 16.80
N TRP A 344 -5.71 -1.03 15.53
CA TRP A 344 -5.05 -2.26 15.11
C TRP A 344 -3.70 -2.48 15.80
N ILE A 345 -2.86 -1.44 15.91
CA ILE A 345 -1.56 -1.55 16.61
C ILE A 345 -1.76 -1.99 18.06
N GLN A 346 -2.75 -1.41 18.74
CA GLN A 346 -3.08 -1.76 20.13
C GLN A 346 -3.61 -3.19 20.25
N SER A 347 -4.53 -3.60 19.37
CA SER A 347 -5.13 -4.94 19.39
C SER A 347 -4.11 -6.03 19.05
N ASP A 348 -3.26 -5.81 18.05
CA ASP A 348 -2.21 -6.76 17.65
C ASP A 348 -1.19 -6.96 18.79
N GLN A 349 -0.77 -5.86 19.44
CA GLN A 349 0.12 -5.95 20.60
C GLN A 349 -0.52 -6.66 21.80
N ALA A 350 -1.81 -6.40 22.08
CA ALA A 350 -2.53 -7.07 23.15
C ALA A 350 -2.72 -8.57 22.87
N ALA A 351 -3.02 -8.94 21.63
CA ALA A 351 -3.16 -10.33 21.21
C ALA A 351 -1.84 -11.12 21.35
N ILE A 352 -0.71 -10.51 20.94
CA ILE A 352 0.63 -11.09 21.14
C ILE A 352 0.88 -11.33 22.64
N THR A 353 0.67 -10.32 23.48
CA THR A 353 0.88 -10.44 24.92
C THR A 353 0.01 -11.54 25.54
N SER A 354 -1.29 -11.57 25.21
CA SER A 354 -2.22 -12.57 25.73
C SER A 354 -1.84 -13.99 25.30
N CYS A 355 -1.41 -14.16 24.05
CA CYS A 355 -0.94 -15.45 23.55
C CYS A 355 0.28 -15.96 24.34
N LEU A 356 1.25 -15.08 24.60
CA LEU A 356 2.44 -15.42 25.38
C LEU A 356 2.11 -15.78 26.83
N GLU A 357 1.22 -15.03 27.48
CA GLU A 357 0.76 -15.32 28.84
C GLU A 357 0.07 -16.68 28.93
N GLN A 358 -0.77 -17.04 27.94
CA GLN A 358 -1.43 -18.34 27.90
C GLN A 358 -0.43 -19.49 27.76
N MET A 359 0.61 -19.32 26.94
CA MET A 359 1.66 -20.32 26.76
C MET A 359 2.52 -20.52 28.03
N GLN A 360 2.59 -19.52 28.91
CA GLN A 360 3.35 -19.57 30.16
C GLN A 360 2.54 -20.10 31.35
N LYS A 361 1.23 -20.33 31.20
CA LYS A 361 0.41 -20.87 32.29
C LYS A 361 0.82 -22.33 32.59
N PRO A 362 1.12 -22.66 33.86
CA PRO A 362 1.34 -24.05 34.24
C PRO A 362 0.06 -24.84 34.03
N VAL A 363 0.19 -26.04 33.45
CA VAL A 363 -0.94 -26.96 33.28
C VAL A 363 -1.49 -27.27 34.67
N ALA A 364 -2.77 -26.95 34.90
CA ALA A 364 -3.44 -27.37 36.12
C ALA A 364 -3.35 -28.90 36.17
N THR A 365 -2.60 -29.43 37.14
CA THR A 365 -2.45 -30.87 37.32
C THR A 365 -3.83 -31.41 37.69
N VAL A 366 -4.54 -31.97 36.70
CA VAL A 366 -5.76 -32.72 36.94
C VAL A 366 -5.31 -33.96 37.73
N ARG A 367 -5.66 -33.99 39.02
CA ARG A 367 -5.41 -35.13 39.91
C ARG A 367 -6.36 -36.28 39.61
#